data_AF-A0A1G9MWT5-F1
#
_entry.id   AF-A0A1G9MWT5-F1
#
_cell.length_a   1.000
_cell.length_b   1.000
_cell.length_c   1.000
_cell.angle_alpha   90.00
_cell.angle_beta   90.00
_cell.angle_gamma   90.00
#
_symmetry.space_group_name_H-M   'P 1'
#
loop_
_entity.id
_entity.type
_entity.pdbx_description
1 polymer ?
#
loop_
_entity_poly.entity_id
_entity_poly.type
_entity_poly.pdbx_seq_one_letter_code
_entity_poly.pdbx_strand_id
1 'polypeptide(L)'
;MKDLKIWEFELRTESDMDNWIIHYGFTYIPSILMRNSQYFSEADANGGYVVRKMSNKPENEWRNGSPTVSFTHPFNKVYRKDMFGMSIVTGTNFSTYNAGLGLSYIRGYNGLFTAGVMYTQKDALNGQYKDGSVLKENLNFDQLHYKKGGIEFFFSLSLRLDKNPFAEIPEKK
;
A
#
# COMPACT_ATOMS: atom_id res chain seq x y z
N MET A 1 40.28 -55.85 19.52
CA MET A 1 39.09 -55.33 18.82
C MET A 1 39.32 -53.84 18.60
N LYS A 2 39.22 -53.34 17.36
CA LYS A 2 39.37 -51.91 17.07
C LYS A 2 38.00 -51.26 17.25
N ASP A 3 37.93 -50.20 18.05
CA ASP A 3 36.71 -49.44 18.28
C ASP A 3 36.18 -48.88 16.96
N LEU A 4 34.94 -49.24 16.65
CA LEU A 4 34.19 -48.71 15.51
C LEU A 4 33.87 -47.25 15.82
N LYS A 5 34.56 -46.34 15.12
CA LYS A 5 34.31 -44.91 15.20
C LYS A 5 33.04 -44.60 14.38
N ILE A 6 31.91 -44.50 15.07
CA ILE A 6 30.63 -44.13 14.46
C ILE A 6 30.63 -42.60 14.31
N TRP A 7 30.48 -42.13 13.08
CA TRP A 7 30.32 -40.72 12.77
C TRP A 7 28.83 -40.44 12.64
N GLU A 8 28.28 -39.65 13.56
CA GLU A 8 26.92 -39.11 13.43
C GLU A 8 26.99 -37.83 12.60
N PHE A 9 26.42 -37.88 11.40
CA PHE A 9 26.20 -36.71 10.58
C PHE A 9 24.83 -36.11 10.95
N GLU A 10 24.83 -35.03 11.71
CA GLU A 10 23.63 -34.23 11.95
C GLU A 10 23.41 -33.31 10.73
N LEU A 11 22.64 -33.78 9.75
CA LEU A 11 22.16 -32.94 8.65
C LEU A 11 21.09 -32.00 9.20
N ARG A 12 21.51 -30.87 9.75
CA ARG A 12 20.60 -29.75 9.93
C ARG A 12 20.34 -29.18 8.53
N THR A 13 19.14 -29.38 8.01
CA THR A 13 18.59 -28.36 7.12
C THR A 13 18.64 -27.08 7.93
N GLU A 14 19.54 -26.15 7.58
CA GLU A 14 19.35 -24.76 7.97
C GLU A 14 17.93 -24.41 7.50
N SER A 15 16.97 -24.46 8.42
CA SER A 15 15.63 -23.92 8.25
C SER A 15 15.70 -22.38 8.23
N ASP A 16 16.76 -21.83 7.64
CA ASP A 16 16.99 -20.44 7.30
C ASP A 16 16.43 -20.15 5.90
N MET A 17 15.47 -20.96 5.43
CA MET A 17 14.66 -20.62 4.26
C MET A 17 14.02 -19.26 4.50
N ASP A 18 14.39 -18.29 3.66
CA ASP A 18 13.43 -17.42 2.97
C ASP A 18 12.31 -16.83 3.82
N ASN A 19 12.62 -16.33 5.01
CA ASN A 19 11.59 -15.82 5.91
C ASN A 19 11.09 -14.46 5.42
N TRP A 20 10.07 -14.50 4.58
CA TRP A 20 9.17 -13.39 4.36
C TRP A 20 8.61 -12.93 5.70
N ILE A 21 8.78 -11.65 6.01
CA ILE A 21 8.31 -11.03 7.24
C ILE A 21 6.99 -10.35 6.94
N ILE A 22 5.97 -10.67 7.72
CA ILE A 22 4.65 -10.06 7.59
C ILE A 22 4.53 -8.88 8.56
N HIS A 23 4.14 -7.72 8.04
CA HIS A 23 3.80 -6.55 8.84
C HIS A 23 2.40 -6.05 8.47
N TYR A 24 1.72 -5.44 9.43
CA TYR A 24 0.39 -4.84 9.28
C TYR A 24 0.49 -3.35 9.54
N GLY A 25 -0.17 -2.54 8.74
CA GLY A 25 0.04 -1.10 8.85
C GLY A 25 -0.90 -0.26 8.03
N PHE A 26 -0.37 0.87 7.62
CA PHE A 26 -1.08 1.87 6.85
C PHE A 26 -0.20 2.36 5.70
N THR A 27 -0.78 2.43 4.52
CA THR A 27 -0.16 2.97 3.31
C THR A 27 -0.84 4.28 2.92
N TYR A 28 -0.02 5.25 2.52
CA TYR A 28 -0.42 6.52 1.95
C TYR A 28 0.01 6.62 0.48
N ILE A 29 -0.91 7.09 -0.39
CA ILE A 29 -0.76 7.16 -1.85
C ILE A 29 -0.96 8.61 -2.32
N PRO A 30 0.09 9.45 -2.41
CA PRO A 30 0.00 10.90 -2.55
C PRO A 30 -0.64 11.46 -3.84
N SER A 31 -1.22 10.64 -4.71
CA SER A 31 -1.90 11.09 -5.94
C SER A 31 -1.08 11.95 -6.90
N ILE A 32 0.22 11.65 -7.02
CA ILE A 32 1.18 12.46 -7.79
C ILE A 32 1.06 12.18 -9.29
N LEU A 33 0.94 10.91 -9.68
CA LEU A 33 0.90 10.49 -11.09
C LEU A 33 -0.53 10.49 -11.65
N MET A 34 -1.51 10.13 -10.81
CA MET A 34 -2.92 10.05 -11.11
C MET A 34 -3.69 11.01 -10.21
N ARG A 35 -4.03 12.18 -10.75
CA ARG A 35 -4.89 13.14 -10.05
C ARG A 35 -6.28 12.55 -9.84
N ASN A 36 -6.78 12.62 -8.62
CA ASN A 36 -8.15 12.24 -8.29
C ASN A 36 -9.06 13.44 -8.57
N SER A 37 -9.62 13.53 -9.77
CA SER A 37 -10.53 14.62 -10.11
C SER A 37 -11.96 14.20 -9.83
N GLN A 38 -12.50 14.67 -8.70
CA GLN A 38 -13.92 14.52 -8.38
C GLN A 38 -14.74 15.62 -9.04
N TYR A 39 -15.86 15.21 -9.62
CA TYR A 39 -16.84 16.10 -10.24
C TYR A 39 -18.21 15.90 -9.58
N PHE A 40 -19.08 16.88 -9.75
CA PHE A 40 -20.49 16.77 -9.36
C PHE A 40 -21.34 17.57 -10.35
N SER A 41 -22.62 17.24 -10.45
CA SER A 41 -23.63 18.04 -11.14
C SER A 41 -24.25 19.04 -10.19
N GLU A 42 -24.22 20.32 -10.55
CA GLU A 42 -24.84 21.43 -9.82
C GLU A 42 -26.03 21.98 -10.62
N ALA A 43 -27.15 22.31 -9.98
CA ALA A 43 -28.28 22.89 -10.70
C ALA A 43 -27.94 24.29 -11.25
N ASP A 44 -28.28 24.52 -12.52
CA ASP A 44 -28.15 25.81 -13.20
C ASP A 44 -29.42 26.64 -13.08
N ALA A 45 -29.29 27.97 -13.14
CA ALA A 45 -30.41 28.90 -13.09
C ALA A 45 -31.42 28.71 -14.24
N ASN A 46 -30.98 28.09 -15.35
CA ASN A 46 -31.80 27.80 -16.53
C ASN A 46 -32.49 26.43 -16.48
N GLY A 47 -32.50 25.74 -15.33
CA GLY A 47 -33.16 24.45 -15.15
C GLY A 47 -32.39 23.24 -15.67
N GLY A 48 -31.11 23.41 -16.05
CA GLY A 48 -30.18 22.33 -16.36
C GLY A 48 -29.27 21.99 -15.18
N TYR A 49 -28.28 21.12 -15.40
CA TYR A 49 -27.24 20.79 -14.42
C TYR A 49 -25.86 20.96 -15.02
N VAL A 50 -24.95 21.69 -14.37
CA VAL A 50 -23.59 21.91 -14.85
C VAL A 50 -22.64 20.96 -14.12
N VAL A 51 -21.84 20.22 -14.88
CA VAL A 51 -20.74 19.42 -14.33
C VAL A 51 -19.66 20.38 -13.83
N ARG A 52 -19.33 20.33 -12.55
CA ARG A 52 -18.28 21.14 -11.93
C ARG A 52 -17.22 20.25 -11.33
N LYS A 53 -15.95 20.60 -11.56
CA LYS A 53 -14.86 20.05 -10.77
C LYS A 53 -15.00 20.50 -9.32
N MET A 54 -14.86 19.58 -8.38
CA MET A 54 -14.83 19.88 -6.95
C MET A 54 -13.50 20.59 -6.62
N SER A 55 -13.42 21.91 -6.83
CA SER A 55 -12.13 22.63 -6.78
C SER A 55 -11.74 23.19 -5.41
N ASN A 56 -12.57 23.07 -4.37
CA ASN A 56 -12.39 23.85 -3.13
C ASN A 56 -12.55 23.07 -1.83
N LYS A 57 -12.62 21.73 -1.86
CA LYS A 57 -12.49 20.95 -0.62
C LYS A 57 -11.09 20.37 -0.57
N PRO A 58 -10.37 20.44 0.56
CA PRO A 58 -9.18 19.62 0.72
C PRO A 58 -9.63 18.21 0.35
N GLU A 59 -9.00 17.63 -0.69
CA GLU A 59 -9.21 16.21 -0.98
C GLU A 59 -9.08 15.51 0.36
N ASN A 60 -10.08 14.73 0.75
CA ASN A 60 -10.03 14.03 2.03
C ASN A 60 -8.80 13.12 1.98
N GLU A 61 -7.66 13.58 2.50
CA GLU A 61 -6.35 12.96 2.31
C GLU A 61 -6.35 11.54 2.88
N TRP A 62 -7.25 11.27 3.81
CA TRP A 62 -7.53 9.93 4.34
C TRP A 62 -8.01 8.93 3.28
N ARG A 63 -8.58 9.37 2.14
CA ARG A 63 -8.93 8.49 1.01
C ARG A 63 -7.70 7.93 0.29
N ASN A 64 -6.57 8.63 0.39
CA ASN A 64 -5.27 8.14 -0.07
C ASN A 64 -4.61 7.20 0.95
N GLY A 65 -5.23 7.05 2.12
CA GLY A 65 -4.87 6.14 3.17
C GLY A 65 -5.53 4.77 3.04
N SER A 66 -4.82 3.72 3.40
CA SER A 66 -5.34 2.35 3.36
C SER A 66 -4.69 1.50 4.45
N PRO A 67 -5.46 0.71 5.24
CA PRO A 67 -4.87 -0.39 6.00
C PRO A 67 -4.21 -1.40 5.07
N THR A 68 -3.01 -1.83 5.42
CA THR A 68 -2.17 -2.67 4.56
C THR A 68 -1.53 -3.85 5.26
N VAL A 69 -1.22 -4.86 4.45
CA VAL A 69 -0.36 -5.97 4.80
C VAL A 69 0.86 -5.92 3.90
N SER A 70 2.03 -6.03 4.51
CA SER A 70 3.32 -6.00 3.83
C SER A 70 4.04 -7.32 4.03
N PHE A 71 4.46 -7.95 2.94
CA PHE A 71 5.30 -9.13 2.92
C PHE A 71 6.70 -8.70 2.51
N THR A 72 7.67 -8.80 3.41
CA THR A 72 9.02 -8.27 3.21
C THR A 72 10.05 -9.38 3.15
N HIS A 73 10.85 -9.41 2.09
CA HIS A 73 12.05 -10.23 2.00
C HIS A 73 13.28 -9.37 2.32
N PRO A 74 13.96 -9.59 3.47
CA PRO A 74 15.18 -8.86 3.80
C PRO A 74 16.34 -9.28 2.88
N PHE A 75 17.15 -8.32 2.43
CA PHE A 75 18.32 -8.61 1.58
C PHE A 75 19.45 -9.30 2.35
N ASN A 76 19.52 -9.06 3.66
CA ASN A 76 20.50 -9.68 4.54
C ASN A 76 19.83 -10.81 5.33
N LYS A 77 20.45 -12.00 5.32
CA LYS A 77 19.98 -13.17 6.08
C LYS A 77 20.32 -13.09 7.58
N VAL A 78 21.26 -12.24 7.96
CA VAL A 78 21.70 -12.09 9.35
C VAL A 78 20.81 -11.08 10.05
N TYR A 79 20.23 -11.49 11.18
CA TYR A 79 19.44 -10.62 12.06
C TYR A 79 20.29 -9.44 12.53
N ARG A 80 19.85 -8.24 12.17
CA ARG A 80 20.45 -6.98 12.59
C ARG A 80 19.36 -6.03 13.09
N LYS A 81 19.76 -5.07 13.90
CA LYS A 81 18.88 -3.98 14.37
C LYS A 81 18.24 -3.23 13.20
N ASP A 82 18.99 -3.07 12.12
CA ASP A 82 18.59 -2.35 10.92
C ASP A 82 18.80 -3.25 9.70
N MET A 83 17.76 -3.40 8.88
CA MET A 83 17.81 -4.22 7.66
C MET A 83 17.10 -3.52 6.51
N PHE A 84 17.54 -3.81 5.29
CA PHE A 84 16.86 -3.42 4.07
C PHE A 84 16.27 -4.64 3.39
N GLY A 85 15.19 -4.46 2.67
CA GLY A 85 14.54 -5.53 1.93
C GLY A 85 13.64 -5.01 0.83
N MET A 86 13.02 -5.96 0.13
CA MET A 86 11.95 -5.69 -0.83
C MET A 86 10.63 -6.14 -0.22
N SER A 87 9.59 -5.33 -0.37
CA SER A 87 8.25 -5.68 0.09
C SER A 87 7.25 -5.72 -1.04
N ILE A 88 6.33 -6.66 -0.94
CA ILE A 88 5.03 -6.64 -1.60
C ILE A 88 4.05 -6.05 -0.59
N VAL A 89 3.33 -5.01 -0.98
CA VAL A 89 2.38 -4.31 -0.12
C VAL A 89 1.01 -4.40 -0.75
N THR A 90 0.01 -4.85 0.02
CA THR A 90 -1.39 -4.88 -0.42
C THR A 90 -2.26 -4.15 0.58
N GLY A 91 -3.29 -3.49 0.08
CA GLY A 91 -4.19 -2.68 0.88
C GLY A 91 -5.55 -2.53 0.23
N THR A 92 -6.50 -2.10 1.02
CA THR A 92 -7.80 -1.64 0.54
C THR A 92 -8.16 -0.31 1.18
N ASN A 93 -8.63 0.65 0.40
CA ASN A 93 -9.55 1.65 0.95
C ASN A 93 -10.96 1.10 0.70
N PHE A 94 -11.96 1.43 1.51
CA PHE A 94 -13.31 0.85 1.45
C PHE A 94 -13.98 0.72 0.06
N SER A 95 -13.43 1.34 -0.99
CA SER A 95 -13.92 1.30 -2.36
C SER A 95 -12.87 0.83 -3.41
N THR A 96 -11.62 0.57 -3.04
CA THR A 96 -10.54 0.22 -3.98
C THR A 96 -9.56 -0.80 -3.39
N TYR A 97 -9.00 -1.64 -4.25
CA TYR A 97 -7.86 -2.51 -3.93
C TYR A 97 -6.58 -1.90 -4.49
N ASN A 98 -5.51 -1.97 -3.70
CA ASN A 98 -4.22 -1.45 -4.07
C ASN A 98 -3.15 -2.53 -3.80
N ALA A 99 -2.20 -2.67 -4.73
CA ALA A 99 -1.05 -3.54 -4.52
C ALA A 99 0.20 -2.99 -5.18
N GLY A 100 1.33 -3.14 -4.51
CA GLY A 100 2.58 -2.54 -4.93
C GLY A 100 3.79 -3.30 -4.46
N LEU A 101 4.94 -2.81 -4.94
CA LEU A 101 6.25 -3.31 -4.60
C LEU A 101 7.15 -2.13 -4.25
N GLY A 102 8.00 -2.31 -3.25
CA GLY A 102 8.83 -1.22 -2.76
C GLY A 102 10.05 -1.67 -1.98
N LEU A 103 11.01 -0.77 -1.86
CA LEU A 103 12.14 -0.94 -0.97
C LEU A 103 11.70 -0.66 0.45
N SER A 104 12.22 -1.44 1.39
CA SER A 104 11.83 -1.40 2.78
C SER A 104 13.02 -1.27 3.70
N TYR A 105 12.81 -0.51 4.75
CA TYR A 105 13.70 -0.39 5.88
C TYR A 105 13.00 -0.99 7.11
N ILE A 106 13.66 -1.98 7.71
CA ILE A 106 13.17 -2.72 8.87
C ILE A 106 14.02 -2.31 10.07
N ARG A 107 13.36 -1.86 11.15
CA ARG A 107 14.01 -1.49 12.41
C ARG A 107 13.52 -2.38 13.54
N GLY A 108 14.47 -2.99 14.26
CA GLY A 108 14.19 -3.85 15.40
C GLY A 108 13.30 -5.04 15.06
N TYR A 109 13.25 -5.46 13.79
CA TYR A 109 12.42 -6.55 13.29
C TYR A 109 10.89 -6.37 13.45
N ASN A 110 10.48 -5.22 13.97
CA ASN A 110 9.11 -4.93 14.35
C ASN A 110 8.54 -3.74 13.59
N GLY A 111 9.36 -2.73 13.30
CA GLY A 111 8.98 -1.57 12.52
C GLY A 111 9.40 -1.72 11.07
N LEU A 112 8.49 -1.42 10.16
CA LEU A 112 8.71 -1.44 8.72
C LEU A 112 8.29 -0.10 8.12
N PHE A 113 9.21 0.52 7.39
CA PHE A 113 8.90 1.59 6.45
C PHE A 113 9.12 1.07 5.03
N THR A 114 8.16 1.27 4.14
CA THR A 114 8.27 0.88 2.72
C THR A 114 7.94 2.06 1.83
N ALA A 115 8.73 2.25 0.77
CA ALA A 115 8.44 3.21 -0.29
C ALA A 115 8.60 2.54 -1.64
N GLY A 116 7.73 2.86 -2.60
CA GLY A 116 7.77 2.24 -3.91
C GLY A 116 6.64 2.67 -4.81
N VAL A 117 6.27 1.76 -5.72
CA VAL A 117 5.17 1.97 -6.66
C VAL A 117 4.05 0.98 -6.40
N MET A 118 2.82 1.43 -6.54
CA MET A 118 1.65 0.58 -6.42
C MET A 118 0.64 0.83 -7.51
N TYR A 119 -0.04 -0.23 -7.92
CA TYR A 119 -1.28 -0.15 -8.66
C TYR A 119 -2.41 0.25 -7.71
N THR A 120 -3.19 1.25 -8.10
CA THR A 120 -4.36 1.74 -7.37
C THR A 120 -5.48 2.06 -8.36
N GLN A 121 -6.72 2.02 -7.88
CA GLN A 121 -7.88 2.50 -8.62
C GLN A 121 -8.30 3.86 -8.09
N LYS A 122 -8.71 4.77 -8.98
CA LYS A 122 -9.22 6.11 -8.63
C LYS A 122 -10.45 6.45 -9.46
N ASP A 123 -11.26 7.35 -8.94
CA ASP A 123 -12.42 7.88 -9.64
C ASP A 123 -11.94 8.89 -10.71
N ALA A 124 -12.45 8.76 -11.92
CA ALA A 124 -12.20 9.69 -13.02
C ALA A 124 -13.50 10.05 -13.73
N LEU A 125 -13.62 11.30 -14.21
CA LEU A 125 -14.79 11.74 -14.97
C LEU A 125 -14.97 10.89 -16.21
N ASN A 126 -16.18 10.36 -16.41
CA ASN A 126 -16.56 9.65 -17.62
C ASN A 126 -16.29 10.52 -18.85
N GLY A 127 -15.58 9.96 -19.85
CA GLY A 127 -15.09 10.70 -21.02
C GLY A 127 -16.20 11.33 -21.89
N GLN A 128 -17.46 10.96 -21.65
CA GLN A 128 -18.64 11.58 -22.26
C GLN A 128 -18.90 13.01 -21.74
N TYR A 129 -18.34 13.37 -20.58
CA TYR A 129 -18.56 14.65 -19.92
C TYR A 129 -17.28 15.47 -19.84
N LYS A 130 -17.44 16.79 -19.75
CA LYS A 130 -16.36 17.76 -19.52
C LYS A 130 -16.76 18.73 -18.43
N ASP A 131 -15.78 19.30 -17.74
CA ASP A 131 -16.03 20.40 -16.81
C ASP A 131 -16.77 21.55 -17.54
N GLY A 132 -17.83 22.06 -16.91
CA GLY A 132 -18.72 23.08 -17.48
C GLY A 132 -19.80 22.55 -18.44
N SER A 133 -19.90 21.24 -18.67
CA SER A 133 -20.95 20.67 -19.54
C SER A 133 -22.32 20.79 -18.89
N VAL A 134 -23.33 21.24 -19.66
CA VAL A 134 -24.73 21.33 -19.22
C VAL A 134 -25.46 20.03 -19.55
N LEU A 135 -26.08 19.45 -18.55
CA LEU A 135 -26.83 18.20 -18.58
C LEU A 135 -28.32 18.52 -18.37
N LYS A 136 -29.19 17.66 -18.94
CA LYS A 136 -30.64 17.78 -18.77
C LYS A 136 -31.14 17.13 -17.47
N GLU A 137 -30.34 16.27 -16.88
CA GLU A 137 -30.68 15.48 -15.70
C GLU A 137 -29.56 15.55 -14.66
N ASN A 138 -29.94 15.33 -13.39
CA ASN A 138 -28.99 15.26 -12.30
C ASN A 138 -28.34 13.88 -12.28
N LEU A 139 -27.03 13.81 -12.54
CA LEU A 139 -26.29 12.55 -12.52
C LEU A 139 -25.77 12.27 -11.12
N ASN A 140 -25.86 11.02 -10.69
CA ASN A 140 -25.21 10.59 -9.45
C ASN A 140 -23.69 10.37 -9.66
N PHE A 141 -22.97 10.13 -8.56
CA PHE A 141 -21.52 9.97 -8.59
C PHE A 141 -21.07 8.82 -9.51
N ASP A 142 -21.77 7.68 -9.48
CA ASP A 142 -21.42 6.48 -10.24
C ASP A 142 -21.74 6.61 -11.74
N GLN A 143 -22.71 7.44 -12.11
CA GLN A 143 -23.00 7.78 -13.51
C GLN A 143 -21.96 8.74 -14.08
N LEU A 144 -21.45 9.66 -13.24
CA LEU A 144 -20.51 10.69 -13.64
C LEU A 144 -19.06 10.18 -13.70
N HIS A 145 -18.72 9.15 -12.92
CA HIS A 145 -17.35 8.64 -12.81
C HIS A 145 -17.22 7.19 -13.24
N TYR A 146 -16.01 6.80 -13.62
CA TYR A 146 -15.60 5.41 -13.73
C TYR A 146 -14.32 5.17 -12.93
N LYS A 147 -14.06 3.90 -12.58
CA LYS A 147 -12.83 3.50 -11.93
C LYS A 147 -11.70 3.39 -12.96
N LYS A 148 -10.68 4.24 -12.83
CA LYS A 148 -9.46 4.18 -13.61
C LYS A 148 -8.34 3.58 -12.76
N GLY A 149 -7.75 2.49 -13.25
CA GLY A 149 -6.55 1.90 -12.65
C GLY A 149 -5.27 2.56 -13.16
N GLY A 150 -4.23 2.58 -12.33
CA GLY A 150 -2.90 2.99 -12.75
C GLY A 150 -1.87 2.93 -11.63
N ILE A 151 -0.67 3.40 -11.93
CA ILE A 151 0.50 3.29 -11.04
C ILE A 151 0.68 4.62 -10.30
N GLU A 152 1.00 4.53 -9.01
CA GLU A 152 1.30 5.64 -8.13
C GLU A 152 2.49 5.34 -7.23
N PHE A 153 3.10 6.39 -6.69
CA PHE A 153 4.02 6.23 -5.57
C PHE A 153 3.24 5.92 -4.28
N PHE A 154 3.87 5.21 -3.36
CA PHE A 154 3.31 4.98 -2.03
C PHE A 154 4.37 5.01 -0.94
N PHE A 155 3.90 5.25 0.28
CA PHE A 155 4.65 5.12 1.52
C PHE A 155 3.85 4.28 2.50
N SER A 156 4.47 3.30 3.16
CA SER A 156 3.82 2.45 4.15
C SER A 156 4.59 2.49 5.46
N LEU A 157 3.84 2.55 6.56
CA LEU A 157 4.33 2.31 7.91
C LEU A 157 3.60 1.10 8.46
N SER A 158 4.34 0.07 8.85
CA SER A 158 3.78 -1.19 9.30
C SER A 158 4.52 -1.72 10.52
N LEU A 159 3.79 -2.45 11.36
CA LEU A 159 4.29 -3.11 12.56
C LEU A 159 4.08 -4.62 12.47
N ARG A 160 4.99 -5.35 13.08
CA ARG A 160 4.84 -6.79 13.32
C ARG A 160 4.00 -6.99 14.58
N LEU A 161 2.95 -7.81 14.50
CA LEU A 161 1.98 -8.00 15.60
C LEU A 161 2.16 -9.32 16.37
N ASP A 162 2.91 -10.29 15.84
CA ASP A 162 3.18 -11.57 16.50
C ASP A 162 4.34 -11.52 17.51
N LYS A 163 5.01 -10.36 17.64
CA LYS A 163 6.10 -10.13 18.61
C LYS A 163 5.94 -8.76 19.26
N ASN A 164 6.42 -8.62 20.50
CA ASN A 164 6.41 -7.32 21.18
C ASN A 164 7.27 -6.31 20.40
N PRO A 165 6.67 -5.24 19.86
CA PRO A 165 7.39 -4.29 19.01
C PRO A 165 8.48 -3.50 19.75
N PHE A 166 8.43 -3.46 21.08
CA PHE A 166 9.33 -2.70 21.95
C PHE A 166 10.31 -3.58 22.74
N ALA A 167 10.31 -4.90 22.53
CA ALA A 167 11.28 -5.77 23.19
C ALA A 167 12.68 -5.55 22.59
N GLU A 168 13.68 -5.38 23.46
CA GLU A 168 15.08 -5.31 23.02
C GLU A 168 15.49 -6.64 22.38
N ILE A 169 16.09 -6.57 21.19
CA ILE A 169 16.68 -7.76 20.56
C ILE A 169 17.95 -8.07 21.36
N PRO A 170 18.08 -9.28 21.95
CA PRO A 170 19.34 -9.68 22.56
C PRO A 170 20.42 -9.70 21.47
N GLU A 171 21.43 -8.85 21.58
CA GLU A 171 22.61 -8.95 20.74
C GLU A 171 23.23 -10.32 20.97
N LYS A 172 23.22 -11.17 19.94
CA LYS A 172 24.10 -12.34 19.92
C LYS A 172 25.52 -11.79 19.80
N LYS A 173 26.26 -11.84 20.92
CA LYS A 173 27.72 -11.68 20.96
C LYS A 173 28.41 -12.74 20.14
#